data_AF-A0A7X7P7J5-F1
#
_entry.id   AF-A0A7X7P7J5-F1
#
_cell.length_a   1.000
_cell.length_b   1.000
_cell.length_c   1.000
_cell.angle_alpha   90.00
_cell.angle_beta   90.00
_cell.angle_gamma   90.00
#
_symmetry.space_group_name_H-M   'P 1'
#
loop_
_entity.id
_entity.type
_entity.pdbx_description
1 polymer ?
#
loop_
_entity_poly.entity_id
_entity_poly.type
_entity_poly.pdbx_seq_one_letter_code
_entity_poly.pdbx_strand_id
1 'polypeptide(L)'
;MGFRDEALRIALKQNKTLQKLGTIHSLNINTDTGKIELILGLKGEPSPIQFEAYYEIIVEDNQTFAQISKITSEKEWISQILNLWLENNGPIRQELKGFTGGLAKIFF
;
A
#
# COMPACT_ATOMS: atom_id res chain seq x y z
N MET A 1 18.08 3.17 4.32
CA MET A 1 16.93 3.13 3.40
C MET A 1 17.02 1.82 2.63
N GLY A 2 16.15 0.87 2.95
CA GLY A 2 16.29 -0.51 2.52
C GLY A 2 15.76 -0.72 1.10
N PHE A 3 16.33 -1.69 0.38
CA PHE A 3 15.86 -2.15 -0.93
C PHE A 3 14.35 -2.49 -0.97
N ARG A 4 13.77 -2.81 0.19
CA ARG A 4 12.35 -3.15 0.41
C ARG A 4 11.42 -1.97 0.17
N ASP A 5 11.76 -0.82 0.76
CA ASP A 5 10.95 0.38 0.69
C ASP A 5 10.88 0.87 -0.76
N GLU A 6 11.99 0.77 -1.50
CA GLU A 6 12.07 1.18 -2.90
C GLU A 6 11.27 0.23 -3.82
N ALA A 7 11.29 -1.08 -3.60
CA ALA A 7 10.49 -2.03 -4.38
C ALA A 7 8.98 -1.78 -4.23
N LEU A 8 8.52 -1.56 -3.00
CA LEU A 8 7.10 -1.30 -2.70
C LEU A 8 6.69 0.09 -3.21
N ARG A 9 7.59 1.07 -3.14
CA ARG A 9 7.41 2.41 -3.72
C ARG A 9 7.26 2.38 -5.23
N ILE A 10 8.07 1.59 -5.93
CA ILE A 10 7.98 1.43 -7.39
C ILE A 10 6.66 0.77 -7.77
N ALA A 11 6.26 -0.30 -7.08
CA ALA A 11 5.00 -1.00 -7.33
C ALA A 11 3.79 -0.06 -7.18
N LEU A 12 3.77 0.75 -6.12
CA LEU A 12 2.69 1.73 -5.89
C LEU A 12 2.71 2.87 -6.90
N LYS A 13 3.88 3.42 -7.27
CA LYS A 13 3.99 4.47 -8.30
C LYS A 13 3.53 4.00 -9.67
N GLN A 14 3.75 2.73 -10.00
CA GLN A 14 3.32 2.13 -11.27
C GLN A 14 1.86 1.67 -11.26
N ASN A 15 1.16 1.79 -10.14
CA ASN A 15 -0.23 1.37 -10.04
C ASN A 15 -1.15 2.31 -10.85
N LYS A 16 -1.72 1.78 -11.94
CA LYS A 16 -2.60 2.53 -12.86
C LYS A 16 -3.85 3.08 -12.18
N THR A 17 -4.33 2.46 -11.10
CA THR A 17 -5.51 2.93 -10.37
C THR A 17 -5.20 4.21 -9.62
N LEU A 18 -4.05 4.27 -8.92
CA LEU A 18 -3.64 5.48 -8.20
C LEU A 18 -3.42 6.66 -9.15
N GLN A 19 -2.81 6.43 -10.31
CA GLN A 19 -2.63 7.46 -11.34
C GLN A 19 -3.95 7.97 -11.94
N LYS A 20 -4.99 7.12 -11.98
CA LYS A 20 -6.33 7.55 -12.43
C LYS A 20 -7.03 8.42 -11.40
N LEU A 21 -6.90 8.06 -10.12
CA LEU A 21 -7.55 8.74 -8.99
C LEU A 21 -6.94 10.11 -8.68
N GLY A 22 -5.63 10.29 -8.90
CA GLY A 22 -4.98 11.54 -8.58
C GLY A 22 -3.47 11.55 -8.82
N THR A 23 -2.82 12.53 -8.20
CA THR A 23 -1.36 12.69 -8.21
C THR A 23 -0.78 12.30 -6.86
N ILE A 24 0.19 11.38 -6.84
CA ILE A 24 0.90 11.01 -5.60
C ILE A 24 1.87 12.15 -5.25
N HIS A 25 1.63 12.84 -4.14
CA HIS A 25 2.52 13.89 -3.64
C HIS A 25 3.63 13.33 -2.75
N SER A 26 3.28 12.40 -1.86
CA SER A 26 4.22 11.75 -0.97
C SER A 26 3.84 10.29 -0.78
N LEU A 27 4.83 9.43 -0.67
CA LEU A 27 4.69 8.02 -0.36
C LEU A 27 5.84 7.64 0.57
N ASN A 28 5.49 7.36 1.82
CA ASN A 28 6.39 6.87 2.85
C ASN A 28 5.97 5.45 3.22
N ILE A 29 6.95 4.54 3.31
CA ILE A 29 6.71 3.14 3.63
C ILE A 29 7.60 2.83 4.82
N ASN A 30 6.97 2.45 5.92
CA ASN A 30 7.65 2.04 7.13
C ASN A 30 7.51 0.52 7.25
N THR A 31 8.58 -0.18 6.84
CA THR A 31 8.65 -1.63 6.88
C THR A 31 8.75 -2.20 8.29
N ASP A 32 9.25 -1.42 9.26
CA ASP A 32 9.35 -1.86 10.66
C ASP A 32 7.98 -1.89 11.35
N THR A 33 7.07 -1.00 10.95
CA THR A 33 5.72 -0.89 11.54
C THR A 33 4.61 -1.43 10.63
N GLY A 34 4.95 -1.89 9.42
CA GLY A 34 3.95 -2.36 8.44
C GLY A 34 2.98 -1.26 8.02
N LYS A 35 3.44 0.00 7.96
CA LYS A 35 2.60 1.17 7.67
C LYS A 35 3.03 1.84 6.36
N ILE A 36 2.06 2.17 5.51
CA ILE A 36 2.22 2.97 4.31
C ILE A 36 1.49 4.29 4.54
N GLU A 37 2.19 5.40 4.37
CA GLU A 37 1.60 6.74 4.42
C GLU A 37 1.65 7.33 3.02
N LEU A 38 0.49 7.70 2.49
CA LEU A 38 0.32 8.18 1.13
C LEU A 38 -0.40 9.53 1.17
N ILE A 39 0.19 10.56 0.58
CA ILE A 39 -0.47 11.85 0.35
C ILE A 39 -0.86 11.89 -1.11
N LEU A 40 -2.16 11.93 -1.39
CA LEU A 40 -2.72 11.85 -2.73
C LEU A 40 -3.55 13.09 -3.04
N GLY A 41 -3.18 13.80 -4.10
CA GLY A 41 -3.97 14.87 -4.69
C GLY A 41 -5.07 14.26 -5.54
N LEU A 42 -6.22 13.97 -4.94
CA LEU A 42 -7.36 13.39 -5.65
C LEU A 42 -7.97 14.38 -6.63
N LYS A 43 -8.41 13.88 -7.79
CA LYS A 43 -9.16 14.70 -8.75
C LYS A 43 -10.49 15.13 -8.14
N GLY A 44 -10.75 16.44 -8.15
CA GLY A 44 -11.98 17.02 -7.59
C GLY A 44 -11.87 17.41 -6.11
N GLU A 45 -10.75 17.12 -5.46
CA GLU A 45 -10.48 17.59 -4.10
C GLU A 45 -9.61 18.86 -4.13
N PRO A 46 -9.91 19.87 -3.30
CA PRO A 46 -9.19 21.15 -3.31
C PRO A 46 -7.81 21.05 -2.67
N SER A 47 -7.57 20.01 -1.86
CA SER A 47 -6.31 19.77 -1.16
C SER A 47 -5.92 18.28 -1.24
N PRO A 48 -4.61 17.97 -1.20
CA PRO A 48 -4.17 16.59 -1.04
C PRO A 48 -4.75 15.97 0.24
N ILE A 49 -5.06 14.69 0.17
CA ILE A 49 -5.60 13.92 1.29
C ILE A 49 -4.53 12.92 1.74
N GLN A 50 -4.34 12.84 3.06
CA GLN A 50 -3.50 11.81 3.65
C GLN A 50 -4.27 10.50 3.83
N PHE A 51 -3.59 9.41 3.48
CA PHE A 51 -4.00 8.04 3.63
C PHE A 51 -2.95 7.29 4.44
N GLU A 52 -3.41 6.36 5.27
CA GLU A 52 -2.57 5.40 5.96
C GLU A 52 -3.10 4.01 5.67
N ALA A 53 -2.23 3.11 5.23
CA ALA A 53 -2.55 1.72 5.01
C ALA A 53 -1.66 0.84 5.89
N TYR A 54 -2.26 -0.15 6.52
CA TYR A 54 -1.55 -1.13 7.33
C TYR A 54 -1.44 -2.42 6.54
N TYR A 55 -0.23 -2.93 6.43
CA TYR A 55 0.08 -4.11 5.64
C TYR A 55 0.93 -5.11 6.42
N GLU A 56 0.72 -6.36 6.09
CA GLU A 56 1.54 -7.49 6.55
C GLU A 56 2.24 -8.10 5.35
N ILE A 57 3.41 -8.69 5.58
CA ILE A 57 4.14 -9.42 4.56
C ILE A 57 3.87 -10.91 4.73
N ILE A 58 3.33 -11.51 3.69
CA ILE A 58 2.94 -12.92 3.66
C ILE A 58 3.78 -13.62 2.61
N VAL A 59 4.33 -14.78 2.98
CA VAL A 59 5.07 -15.65 2.07
C VAL A 59 4.19 -16.87 1.77
N GLU A 60 3.67 -16.94 0.55
CA GLU A 60 2.84 -18.03 0.03
C GLU A 60 3.48 -18.54 -1.27
N ASP A 61 3.58 -19.86 -1.46
CA ASP A 61 4.06 -20.50 -2.70
C ASP A 61 5.38 -19.94 -3.28
N ASN A 62 6.33 -19.64 -2.38
CA ASN A 62 7.64 -19.05 -2.70
C ASN A 62 7.58 -17.63 -3.31
N GLN A 63 6.41 -16.98 -3.21
CA GLN A 63 6.19 -15.58 -3.54
C GLN A 63 5.96 -14.77 -2.27
N THR A 64 6.32 -13.49 -2.33
CA THR A 64 6.18 -12.55 -1.22
C THR A 64 5.12 -11.51 -1.58
N PHE A 65 4.11 -11.38 -0.73
CA PHE A 65 2.99 -10.46 -0.91
C PHE A 65 2.96 -9.44 0.22
N ALA A 66 2.74 -8.17 -0.14
CA ALA A 66 2.25 -7.18 0.80
C ALA A 66 0.72 -7.26 0.81
N GLN A 67 0.14 -7.66 1.95
CA GLN A 67 -1.28 -7.76 2.16
C GLN A 67 -1.78 -6.57 2.98
N ILE A 68 -2.54 -5.68 2.35
CA ILE A 68 -3.15 -4.52 3.01
C ILE A 68 -4.53 -4.94 3.53
N SER A 69 -4.69 -4.89 4.85
CA SER A 69 -5.91 -5.30 5.55
C SER A 69 -6.73 -4.12 6.06
N LYS A 70 -6.14 -2.93 6.17
CA LYS A 70 -6.81 -1.74 6.69
C LYS A 70 -6.30 -0.47 6.01
N ILE A 71 -7.22 0.40 5.65
CA ILE A 71 -6.90 1.73 5.10
C ILE A 71 -7.70 2.79 5.86
N THR A 72 -7.02 3.86 6.26
CA THR A 72 -7.60 5.05 6.89
C THR A 72 -7.21 6.29 6.11
N SER A 73 -8.03 7.32 6.21
CA SER A 73 -7.85 8.60 5.54
C SER A 73 -8.34 9.73 6.45
N GLU A 74 -7.83 10.94 6.27
CA GLU A 74 -8.30 12.14 6.97
C GLU A 74 -9.82 12.35 6.82
N LYS A 75 -10.38 11.94 5.68
CA LYS A 75 -11.81 11.97 5.45
C LYS A 75 -12.44 10.64 5.87
N GLU A 76 -13.28 10.69 6.90
CA GLU A 76 -13.92 9.51 7.48
C GLU A 76 -14.73 8.71 6.45
N TRP A 77 -15.51 9.39 5.60
CA TRP A 77 -16.30 8.73 4.56
C TRP A 77 -15.45 7.93 3.56
N ILE A 78 -14.24 8.41 3.23
CA ILE A 78 -13.32 7.68 2.35
C ILE A 78 -12.83 6.42 3.06
N SER A 79 -12.47 6.54 4.35
CA SER A 79 -12.08 5.39 5.17
C SER A 79 -13.18 4.34 5.22
N GLN A 80 -14.44 4.75 5.42
CA GLN A 80 -15.57 3.84 5.47
C GLN A 80 -15.76 3.10 4.13
N ILE A 81 -15.72 3.81 2.99
CA ILE A 81 -15.85 3.19 1.66
C ILE A 81 -14.72 2.19 1.40
N LEU A 82 -13.47 2.55 1.73
CA LEU A 82 -12.33 1.65 1.51
C LEU A 82 -12.40 0.41 2.40
N ASN A 83 -12.81 0.55 3.66
CA ASN A 83 -12.97 -0.59 4.56
C ASN A 83 -14.15 -1.48 4.14
N LEU A 84 -15.28 -0.91 3.73
CA LEU A 84 -16.38 -1.68 3.13
C LEU A 84 -15.94 -2.45 1.88
N TRP A 85 -15.09 -1.85 1.05
CA TRP A 85 -14.55 -2.52 -0.13
C TRP A 85 -13.65 -3.70 0.28
N LEU A 86 -12.77 -3.52 1.27
CA LEU A 86 -11.90 -4.57 1.80
C LEU A 86 -12.68 -5.72 2.46
N GLU A 87 -13.76 -5.42 3.19
CA GLU A 87 -14.63 -6.42 3.80
C GLU A 87 -15.33 -7.29 2.73
N ASN A 88 -15.74 -6.69 1.62
CA ASN A 88 -16.46 -7.40 0.55
C ASN A 88 -15.53 -8.13 -0.44
N ASN A 89 -14.33 -7.62 -0.70
CA ASN A 89 -13.42 -8.14 -1.72
C ASN A 89 -12.21 -8.86 -1.14
N GLY A 90 -12.02 -8.81 0.17
CA GLY A 90 -10.82 -9.26 0.85
C GLY A 90 -9.67 -8.23 0.78
N PRO A 91 -8.54 -8.57 1.41
CA PRO A 91 -7.40 -7.67 1.51
C PRO A 91 -6.72 -7.43 0.15
N ILE A 92 -6.16 -6.24 -0.05
CA ILE A 92 -5.40 -5.94 -1.27
C ILE A 92 -4.06 -6.66 -1.18
N ARG A 93 -3.81 -7.60 -2.10
CA ARG A 93 -2.55 -8.33 -2.20
C ARG A 93 -1.71 -7.77 -3.36
N GLN A 94 -0.52 -7.25 -3.03
CA GLN A 94 0.44 -6.77 -4.01
C GLN A 94 1.69 -7.65 -3.97
N GLU A 95 1.98 -8.34 -5.07
CA GLU A 95 3.21 -9.13 -5.22
C GLU A 95 4.43 -8.19 -5.21
N LEU A 96 5.42 -8.52 -4.38
CA LEU A 96 6.71 -7.85 -4.31
C LEU A 96 7.73 -8.57 -5.20
N LYS A 97 7.74 -8.20 -6.48
CA LYS A 97 8.65 -8.77 -7.48
C LYS A 97 10.11 -8.47 -7.09
N GLY A 98 10.92 -9.52 -6.97
CA GLY A 98 12.34 -9.44 -6.56
C GLY A 98 12.66 -10.12 -5.23
N PHE A 99 11.66 -10.52 -4.45
CA PHE A 99 11.84 -11.33 -3.23
C PHE A 99 11.20 -12.72 -3.43
N THR A 100 12.02 -13.70 -3.81
CA THR A 100 11.63 -15.11 -3.72
C THR A 100 11.52 -15.49 -2.23
N GLY A 101 10.56 -16.36 -1.88
CA GLY A 101 10.18 -16.65 -0.50
C GLY A 101 11.34 -17.08 0.42
N GLY A 102 12.44 -17.58 -0.16
CA GLY A 102 13.69 -17.88 0.57
C GLY A 102 14.45 -16.66 1.08
N LEU A 103 14.45 -15.53 0.35
CA LEU A 103 15.07 -14.28 0.79
C LEU A 103 14.16 -13.50 1.75
N ALA A 104 12.85 -13.62 1.57
CA ALA A 104 11.88 -12.96 2.45
C ALA A 104 12.03 -13.35 3.92
N LYS A 105 12.23 -14.64 4.25
CA LYS A 105 12.40 -15.12 5.65
C LYS A 105 13.67 -14.65 6.38
N ILE A 106 14.66 -14.13 5.66
CA ILE A 106 15.94 -13.67 6.24
C ILE A 106 15.87 -12.16 6.50
N PHE A 107 14.95 -11.50 5.81
CA PHE A 107 14.80 -10.06 5.83
C PHE A 107 13.54 -9.65 6.61
N PHE A 108 12.46 -10.41 6.58
CA PHE A 108 11.22 -10.22 7.37
C PHE A 108 11.11 -11.28 8.47
#